data_AF-A0AAV0YD53-F1
#
_entry.id   AF-A0AAV0YD53-F1
#
_cell.length_a   1.000
_cell.length_b   1.000
_cell.length_c   1.000
_cell.angle_alpha   90.00
_cell.angle_beta   90.00
_cell.angle_gamma   90.00
#
_symmetry.space_group_name_H-M   'P 1'
#
loop_
_entity.id
_entity.type
_entity.pdbx_description
1 polymer ?
#
loop_
_entity_poly.entity_id
_entity_poly.type
_entity_poly.pdbx_seq_one_letter_code
_entity_poly.pdbx_strand_id
1 'polypeptide(L)'
;MSSNNEVLGELIKAKENIKRKYTALKHGKADIHSIVTETLKPIINPLNEIQKSTSQPQEITVQNIEKNNTENSRVFKINELFDSYSIDKTYGPKLQSNGDAYLGKKEIKLNGNTLIIEDTSYPLTQGLVSLIISKTPKIYTADDLNTYKRILIQTSAHLTSDEKKIKKGGNKFIDIIKPLFPSGSGLSVKLQNKSLVYWNDPNELVERLRLLLASQAAGNTGLSNEILSIYEELYEAGLIKRIPNV
;
A
#
# COMPACT_ATOMS: atom_id res chain seq x y z
N MET A 1 33.20 -20.28 3.66
CA MET A 1 32.60 -18.92 3.71
C MET A 1 31.44 -18.72 2.72
N SER A 2 31.30 -19.50 1.63
CA SER A 2 30.23 -19.30 0.62
C SER A 2 28.85 -19.86 1.00
N SER A 3 28.80 -21.00 1.70
CA SER A 3 27.55 -21.75 1.93
C SER A 3 26.56 -21.09 2.90
N ASN A 4 27.04 -20.30 3.87
CA ASN A 4 26.16 -19.65 4.84
C ASN A 4 25.35 -18.48 4.23
N ASN A 5 25.89 -17.81 3.21
CA ASN A 5 25.16 -16.75 2.50
C ASN A 5 24.07 -17.30 1.58
N GLU A 6 24.28 -18.49 1.03
CA GLU A 6 23.29 -19.16 0.17
C GLU A 6 22.09 -19.65 0.99
N VAL A 7 22.34 -20.28 2.14
CA VAL A 7 21.30 -20.68 3.11
C VAL A 7 20.52 -19.46 3.62
N LEU A 8 21.21 -18.34 3.88
CA LEU A 8 20.56 -17.09 4.27
C LEU A 8 19.65 -16.54 3.15
N GLY A 9 20.09 -16.61 1.89
CA GLY A 9 19.31 -16.22 0.73
C GLY A 9 18.04 -17.05 0.56
N GLU A 10 18.13 -18.37 0.74
CA GLU A 10 16.98 -19.27 0.69
C GLU A 10 15.99 -18.99 1.82
N LEU A 11 16.47 -18.71 3.04
CA LEU A 11 15.64 -18.37 4.19
C LEU A 11 14.85 -17.07 3.97
N ILE A 12 15.50 -16.05 3.38
CA ILE A 12 14.84 -14.78 3.03
C ILE A 12 13.75 -15.02 1.97
N LYS A 13 14.04 -15.82 0.94
CA LYS A 13 13.07 -16.17 -0.11
C LYS A 13 11.88 -16.95 0.45
N ALA A 14 12.12 -17.91 1.35
CA ALA A 14 11.07 -18.66 2.01
C ALA A 14 10.18 -17.76 2.88
N LYS A 15 10.79 -16.86 3.67
CA LYS A 15 10.06 -15.88 4.50
C LYS A 15 9.17 -14.97 3.65
N GLU A 16 9.68 -14.48 2.53
CA GLU A 16 8.93 -13.60 1.62
C GLU A 16 7.78 -14.35 0.95
N ASN A 17 8.00 -15.61 0.53
CA ASN A 17 6.95 -16.46 -0.03
C ASN A 17 5.83 -16.77 0.98
N ILE A 18 6.18 -17.10 2.23
CA ILE A 18 5.22 -17.32 3.31
C ILE A 18 4.39 -16.06 3.56
N LYS A 19 5.05 -14.90 3.63
CA LYS A 19 4.38 -13.60 3.81
C LYS A 19 3.40 -13.31 2.66
N ARG A 20 3.83 -13.50 1.41
CA ARG A 20 2.96 -13.35 0.23
C ARG A 20 1.76 -14.29 0.30
N LYS A 21 1.98 -15.59 0.56
CA LYS A 21 0.91 -16.59 0.69
C LYS A 21 -0.08 -16.24 1.81
N TYR A 22 0.42 -15.87 2.99
CA TYR A 22 -0.40 -15.42 4.12
C TYR A 22 -1.24 -14.19 3.74
N THR A 23 -0.65 -13.18 3.09
CA THR A 23 -1.42 -12.01 2.64
C THR A 23 -2.46 -12.38 1.58
N ALA A 24 -2.15 -13.29 0.66
CA ALA A 24 -3.12 -13.74 -0.34
C ALA A 24 -4.31 -14.46 0.31
N LEU A 25 -4.05 -15.33 1.29
CA LEU A 25 -5.09 -16.04 2.05
C LEU A 25 -5.91 -15.07 2.93
N LYS A 26 -5.25 -14.19 3.68
CA LYS A 26 -5.90 -13.19 4.55
C LYS A 26 -6.88 -12.29 3.78
N HIS A 27 -6.58 -11.98 2.53
CA HIS A 27 -7.42 -11.12 1.69
C HIS A 27 -8.29 -11.92 0.70
N GLY A 28 -8.35 -13.25 0.80
CA GLY A 28 -9.15 -14.13 -0.07
C GLY A 28 -8.71 -14.15 -1.54
N LYS A 29 -7.51 -13.69 -1.87
CA LYS A 29 -6.99 -13.59 -3.25
C LYS A 29 -6.46 -14.92 -3.79
N ALA A 30 -6.06 -15.84 -2.92
CA ALA A 30 -5.42 -17.11 -3.30
C ALA A 30 -6.36 -18.04 -4.09
N ASP A 31 -7.58 -18.23 -3.61
CA ASP A 31 -8.55 -19.12 -4.26
C ASP A 31 -9.11 -18.49 -5.54
N ILE A 32 -9.33 -17.17 -5.53
CA ILE A 32 -9.83 -16.43 -6.69
C ILE A 32 -8.87 -16.55 -7.87
N HIS A 33 -7.56 -16.41 -7.67
CA HIS A 33 -6.61 -16.52 -8.78
C HIS A 33 -6.64 -17.93 -9.38
N SER A 34 -6.59 -18.99 -8.55
CA SER A 34 -6.64 -20.37 -9.02
C SER A 34 -7.94 -20.66 -9.79
N ILE A 35 -9.09 -20.33 -9.20
CA ILE A 35 -10.42 -20.56 -9.79
C ILE A 35 -10.58 -19.78 -11.09
N VAL A 36 -10.19 -18.50 -11.14
CA VAL A 36 -10.28 -17.68 -12.36
C VAL A 36 -9.36 -18.21 -13.45
N THR A 37 -8.12 -18.59 -13.11
CA THR A 37 -7.23 -19.20 -14.11
C THR A 37 -7.78 -20.51 -14.64
N GLU A 38 -8.33 -21.37 -13.79
CA GLU A 38 -8.87 -22.68 -14.19
C GLU A 38 -10.13 -22.55 -15.04
N THR A 39 -11.06 -21.68 -14.65
CA THR A 39 -12.31 -21.42 -15.38
C THR A 39 -12.10 -20.70 -16.70
N LEU A 40 -11.09 -19.83 -16.80
CA LEU A 40 -10.82 -19.06 -18.03
C LEU A 40 -9.77 -19.71 -18.94
N LYS A 41 -9.14 -20.83 -18.56
CA LYS A 41 -8.23 -21.62 -19.42
C LYS A 41 -8.76 -21.85 -20.83
N PRO A 42 -10.05 -22.23 -21.04
CA PRO A 42 -10.59 -22.48 -22.37
C PRO A 42 -10.60 -21.25 -23.29
N ILE A 43 -10.51 -20.04 -22.73
CA ILE A 43 -10.55 -18.77 -23.46
C ILE A 43 -9.15 -18.15 -23.55
N ILE A 44 -8.39 -18.20 -22.45
CA ILE A 44 -7.03 -17.65 -22.37
C ILE A 44 -6.08 -18.40 -23.32
N ASN A 45 -6.17 -19.73 -23.40
CA ASN A 45 -5.27 -20.51 -24.23
C ASN A 45 -5.45 -20.21 -25.73
N PRO A 46 -6.67 -20.21 -26.31
CA PRO A 46 -6.86 -19.79 -27.70
C PRO A 46 -6.38 -18.36 -28.00
N LEU A 47 -6.61 -17.40 -27.09
CA LEU A 47 -6.16 -16.02 -27.29
C LEU A 47 -4.64 -15.89 -27.34
N ASN A 48 -3.93 -16.63 -26.50
CA ASN A 48 -2.46 -16.67 -26.52
C ASN A 48 -1.92 -17.30 -27.80
N GLU A 49 -2.59 -18.30 -28.35
CA GLU A 49 -2.21 -18.91 -29.63
C GLU A 49 -2.45 -17.94 -30.80
N ILE A 50 -3.56 -17.20 -30.79
CA ILE A 50 -3.83 -16.15 -31.80
C ILE A 50 -2.74 -15.07 -31.76
N GLN A 51 -2.37 -14.59 -30.57
CA GLN A 51 -1.32 -13.58 -30.43
C GLN A 51 0.04 -14.03 -31.02
N LYS A 52 0.39 -15.30 -30.83
CA LYS A 52 1.62 -15.88 -31.40
C LYS A 52 1.55 -15.95 -32.92
N SER A 53 0.38 -16.26 -33.49
CA SER A 53 0.18 -16.30 -34.95
C SER A 53 0.21 -14.93 -35.63
N THR A 54 -0.06 -13.82 -34.91
CA THR A 54 -0.03 -12.45 -35.48
C THR A 54 1.38 -11.83 -35.54
N SER A 55 2.42 -12.53 -35.10
CA SER A 55 3.80 -11.99 -35.06
C SER A 55 4.59 -12.11 -36.37
N GLN A 56 3.94 -12.40 -37.51
CA GLN A 56 4.56 -12.24 -38.83
C GLN A 56 4.10 -10.92 -39.48
N PRO A 57 5.02 -10.03 -39.90
CA PRO A 57 4.67 -8.80 -40.59
C PRO A 57 4.24 -9.12 -42.02
N GLN A 58 2.98 -8.86 -42.35
CA GLN A 58 2.55 -8.69 -43.73
C GLN A 58 1.89 -7.31 -43.88
N GLU A 59 2.49 -6.49 -44.74
CA GLU A 59 1.98 -5.19 -45.16
C GLU A 59 0.61 -5.36 -45.82
N ILE A 60 -0.40 -4.64 -45.32
CA ILE A 60 -1.67 -4.48 -46.04
C ILE A 60 -1.79 -3.01 -46.45
N THR A 61 -1.62 -2.80 -47.75
CA THR A 61 -1.86 -1.55 -48.48
C THR A 61 -3.28 -1.03 -48.22
N VAL A 62 -3.37 0.23 -47.82
CA VAL A 62 -4.60 0.99 -47.62
C VAL A 62 -5.26 1.25 -48.98
N GLN A 63 -6.45 0.70 -49.20
CA GLN A 63 -7.41 1.24 -50.17
C GLN A 63 -8.73 1.54 -49.46
N ASN A 64 -9.17 2.78 -49.68
CA ASN A 64 -10.31 3.43 -49.08
C ASN A 64 -11.60 2.62 -49.22
N ILE A 65 -12.30 2.42 -48.10
CA ILE A 65 -13.76 2.28 -48.09
C ILE A 65 -14.29 3.44 -47.24
N GLU A 66 -15.26 4.10 -47.84
CA GLU A 66 -15.80 5.39 -47.51
C GLU A 66 -16.41 5.48 -46.10
N LYS A 67 -16.44 6.72 -45.62
CA LYS A 67 -17.18 7.20 -44.45
C LYS A 67 -18.50 6.46 -44.29
N ASN A 68 -18.66 5.77 -43.16
CA ASN A 68 -19.85 5.71 -42.29
C ASN A 68 -19.65 4.52 -41.34
N ASN A 69 -19.35 4.79 -40.06
CA ASN A 69 -19.98 4.13 -38.92
C ASN A 69 -19.33 4.60 -37.61
N THR A 70 -20.14 5.33 -36.86
CA THR A 70 -19.99 5.70 -35.46
C THR A 70 -19.95 4.42 -34.60
N GLU A 71 -18.78 4.03 -34.09
CA GLU A 71 -18.63 2.92 -33.15
C GLU A 71 -17.44 3.24 -32.22
N ASN A 72 -17.50 3.26 -30.88
CA ASN A 72 -18.50 2.87 -29.90
C ASN A 72 -18.20 3.65 -28.60
N SER A 73 -18.62 4.91 -28.49
CA SER A 73 -18.57 5.61 -27.19
C SER A 73 -19.76 5.14 -26.37
N ARG A 74 -19.60 4.05 -25.59
CA ARG A 74 -20.60 3.68 -24.59
C ARG A 74 -20.76 4.87 -23.65
N VAL A 75 -21.90 5.54 -23.76
CA VAL A 75 -22.32 6.59 -22.83
C VAL A 75 -22.56 5.94 -21.48
N PHE A 76 -21.73 6.25 -20.49
CA PHE A 76 -21.88 5.70 -19.14
C PHE A 76 -23.06 6.37 -18.44
N LYS A 77 -24.20 5.68 -18.32
CA LYS A 77 -25.28 6.11 -17.43
C LYS A 77 -24.90 5.76 -15.99
N ILE A 78 -25.03 6.73 -15.08
CA ILE A 78 -24.69 6.59 -13.65
C ILE A 78 -25.33 5.32 -13.04
N ASN A 79 -26.62 5.10 -13.30
CA ASN A 79 -27.37 3.96 -12.75
C ASN A 79 -26.83 2.62 -13.28
N GLU A 80 -26.54 2.52 -14.57
CA GLU A 80 -25.98 1.32 -15.20
C GLU A 80 -24.54 1.02 -14.74
N LEU A 81 -23.81 2.08 -14.37
CA LEU A 81 -22.48 2.01 -13.78
C LEU A 81 -22.50 1.46 -12.35
N PHE A 82 -23.59 1.74 -11.60
CA PHE A 82 -23.82 1.22 -10.27
C PHE A 82 -24.23 -0.26 -10.27
N ASP A 83 -24.95 -0.72 -11.30
CA ASP A 83 -25.43 -2.12 -11.38
C ASP A 83 -24.35 -3.10 -11.85
N SER A 84 -23.34 -2.64 -12.60
CA SER A 84 -22.31 -3.49 -13.21
C SER A 84 -21.16 -3.89 -12.27
N TYR A 85 -20.97 -3.17 -11.17
CA TYR A 85 -19.85 -3.39 -10.25
C TYR A 85 -20.31 -3.53 -8.79
N SER A 86 -19.55 -4.29 -7.99
CA SER A 86 -19.69 -4.22 -6.53
C SER A 86 -19.26 -2.84 -6.04
N ILE A 87 -20.25 -1.98 -5.79
CA ILE A 87 -20.05 -0.57 -5.41
C ILE A 87 -19.23 -0.49 -4.13
N ASP A 88 -18.18 0.32 -4.16
CA ASP A 88 -17.37 0.64 -3.00
C ASP A 88 -18.14 1.55 -2.04
N LYS A 89 -18.61 0.99 -0.92
CA LYS A 89 -19.32 1.75 0.11
C LYS A 89 -18.44 2.78 0.85
N THR A 90 -17.12 2.66 0.77
CA THR A 90 -16.16 3.48 1.53
C THR A 90 -15.63 4.65 0.70
N TYR A 91 -15.11 4.36 -0.49
CA TYR A 91 -14.50 5.36 -1.39
C TYR A 91 -15.27 5.58 -2.68
N GLY A 92 -16.34 4.83 -2.92
CA GLY A 92 -17.17 4.98 -4.10
C GLY A 92 -18.27 6.03 -3.94
N PRO A 93 -18.96 6.37 -5.04
CA PRO A 93 -20.06 7.31 -5.01
C PRO A 93 -21.25 6.75 -4.24
N LYS A 94 -22.04 7.65 -3.66
CA LYS A 94 -23.26 7.36 -2.92
C LYS A 94 -24.42 8.09 -3.57
N LEU A 95 -25.49 7.34 -3.82
CA LEU A 95 -26.74 7.90 -4.31
C LEU A 95 -27.58 8.40 -3.12
N GLN A 96 -28.07 9.63 -3.21
CA GLN A 96 -29.03 10.19 -2.26
C GLN A 96 -30.46 9.89 -2.71
N SER A 97 -31.43 10.03 -1.80
CA SER A 97 -32.84 9.73 -2.07
C SER A 97 -33.47 10.60 -3.17
N ASN A 98 -32.86 11.76 -3.47
CA ASN A 98 -33.29 12.67 -4.53
C ASN A 98 -32.75 12.29 -5.93
N GLY A 99 -31.90 11.27 -6.02
CA GLY A 99 -31.27 10.83 -7.27
C GLY A 99 -29.89 11.44 -7.53
N ASP A 100 -29.41 12.36 -6.68
CA ASP A 100 -28.09 12.96 -6.84
C ASP A 100 -27.00 11.99 -6.38
N ALA A 101 -25.93 11.90 -7.16
CA ALA A 101 -24.76 11.10 -6.84
C ALA A 101 -23.67 11.97 -6.21
N TYR A 102 -23.15 11.56 -5.06
CA TYR A 102 -22.07 12.24 -4.37
C TYR A 102 -20.85 11.34 -4.23
N LEU A 103 -19.68 11.88 -4.54
CA LEU A 103 -18.40 11.27 -4.20
C LEU A 103 -17.79 12.08 -3.07
N GLY A 104 -17.55 11.44 -1.92
CA GLY A 104 -17.10 12.17 -0.74
C GLY A 104 -18.09 13.26 -0.33
N LYS A 105 -17.67 14.53 -0.38
CA LYS A 105 -18.50 15.70 -0.04
C LYS A 105 -19.03 16.46 -1.27
N LYS A 106 -18.64 16.06 -2.48
CA LYS A 106 -18.98 16.78 -3.71
C LYS A 106 -19.99 15.99 -4.54
N GLU A 107 -20.89 16.73 -5.17
CA GLU A 107 -21.80 16.18 -6.17
C GLU A 107 -21.00 15.78 -7.41
N ILE A 108 -21.38 14.66 -8.03
CA ILE A 108 -20.79 14.20 -9.29
C ILE A 108 -21.87 14.06 -10.36
N LYS A 109 -21.55 14.53 -11.57
CA LYS A 109 -22.44 14.46 -12.73
C LYS A 109 -21.74 13.76 -13.88
N LEU A 110 -22.47 12.93 -14.62
CA LEU A 110 -21.95 12.34 -15.86
C LEU A 110 -22.60 13.02 -17.05
N ASN A 111 -21.77 13.52 -17.96
CA ASN A 111 -22.21 14.02 -19.25
C ASN A 111 -21.46 13.25 -20.35
N GLY A 112 -22.15 12.30 -20.98
CA GLY A 112 -21.55 11.41 -21.97
C GLY A 112 -20.44 10.55 -21.35
N ASN A 113 -19.22 10.76 -21.84
CA ASN A 113 -18.00 10.10 -21.36
C ASN A 113 -17.15 11.02 -20.47
N THR A 114 -17.77 12.00 -19.83
CA THR A 114 -17.08 12.95 -18.97
C THR A 114 -17.73 12.99 -17.59
N LEU A 115 -16.90 12.82 -16.56
CA LEU A 115 -17.26 13.04 -15.17
C LEU A 115 -17.03 14.52 -14.83
N ILE A 116 -18.08 15.19 -14.39
CA ILE A 116 -18.06 16.58 -13.99
C ILE A 116 -18.16 16.63 -12.46
N ILE A 117 -17.19 17.29 -11.84
CA ILE A 117 -17.13 17.54 -10.40
C ILE A 117 -16.93 19.03 -10.23
N GLU A 118 -17.98 19.73 -9.79
CA GLU A 118 -18.02 21.20 -9.78
C GLU A 118 -17.68 21.76 -11.17
N ASP A 119 -16.59 22.52 -11.29
CA ASP A 119 -16.13 23.15 -12.53
C ASP A 119 -15.07 22.33 -13.28
N THR A 120 -14.71 21.15 -12.76
CA THR A 120 -13.67 20.30 -13.36
C THR A 120 -14.28 19.12 -14.11
N SER A 121 -13.80 18.89 -15.33
CA SER A 121 -14.22 17.78 -16.18
C SER A 121 -13.10 16.74 -16.31
N TYR A 122 -13.47 15.46 -16.23
CA TYR A 122 -12.57 14.31 -16.30
C TYR A 122 -13.06 13.33 -17.36
N PRO A 123 -12.25 13.03 -18.40
CA PRO A 123 -12.57 11.97 -19.35
C PRO A 123 -12.69 10.62 -18.65
N LEU A 124 -13.81 9.92 -18.84
CA LEU A 124 -14.04 8.60 -18.27
C LEU A 124 -13.44 7.52 -19.16
N THR A 125 -12.32 6.99 -18.70
CA THR A 125 -11.76 5.72 -19.18
C THR A 125 -12.39 4.55 -18.41
N GLN A 126 -12.33 3.35 -18.97
CA GLN A 126 -12.78 2.14 -18.29
C GLN A 126 -12.01 1.91 -16.97
N GLY A 127 -10.71 2.22 -16.95
CA GLY A 127 -9.87 2.11 -15.75
C GLY A 127 -10.27 3.09 -14.66
N LEU A 128 -10.54 4.35 -15.02
CA LEU A 128 -10.99 5.37 -14.09
C LEU A 128 -12.36 5.05 -13.50
N VAL A 129 -13.30 4.59 -14.33
CA VAL A 129 -14.61 4.10 -13.88
C VAL A 129 -14.45 3.00 -12.81
N SER A 130 -13.60 2.01 -13.09
CA SER A 130 -13.34 0.92 -12.14
C SER A 130 -12.75 1.45 -10.83
N LEU A 131 -11.79 2.38 -10.90
CA LEU A 131 -11.20 3.01 -9.71
C LEU A 131 -12.22 3.80 -8.88
N ILE A 132 -13.18 4.48 -9.50
CA ILE A 132 -14.17 5.28 -8.77
C ILE A 132 -15.21 4.38 -8.11
N ILE A 133 -15.76 3.41 -8.84
CA ILE A 133 -16.99 2.71 -8.39
C ILE A 133 -16.69 1.36 -7.77
N SER A 134 -15.70 0.62 -8.26
CA SER A 134 -15.46 -0.74 -7.80
C SER A 134 -14.80 -0.78 -6.43
N LYS A 135 -15.25 -1.73 -5.60
CA LYS A 135 -14.60 -2.10 -4.33
C LYS A 135 -13.20 -2.72 -4.52
N THR A 136 -13.00 -3.44 -5.62
CA THR A 136 -11.74 -4.11 -5.97
C THR A 136 -11.41 -3.86 -7.45
N PRO A 137 -10.91 -2.67 -7.79
CA PRO A 137 -10.50 -2.37 -9.16
C PRO A 137 -9.31 -3.24 -9.57
N LYS A 138 -9.40 -3.86 -10.75
CA LYS A 138 -8.38 -4.80 -11.27
C LYS A 138 -7.65 -4.28 -12.50
N ILE A 139 -8.31 -3.46 -13.32
CA ILE A 139 -7.80 -3.00 -14.60
C ILE A 139 -7.83 -1.47 -14.58
N TYR A 140 -6.65 -0.86 -14.55
CA TYR A 140 -6.46 0.59 -14.66
C TYR A 140 -5.01 0.90 -15.05
N THR A 141 -4.80 2.06 -15.65
CA THR A 141 -3.48 2.58 -16.04
C THR A 141 -2.89 3.49 -14.95
N ALA A 142 -1.61 3.85 -15.08
CA ALA A 142 -0.98 4.83 -14.19
C ALA A 142 -1.61 6.23 -14.31
N ASP A 143 -2.07 6.60 -15.51
CA ASP A 143 -2.76 7.87 -15.73
C ASP A 143 -4.14 7.91 -15.04
N ASP A 144 -4.89 6.81 -15.14
CA ASP A 144 -6.17 6.66 -14.41
C ASP A 144 -5.96 6.80 -12.90
N LEU A 145 -4.86 6.25 -12.38
CA LEU A 145 -4.51 6.33 -10.97
C LEU A 145 -4.20 7.77 -10.53
N ASN A 146 -3.45 8.52 -11.35
CA ASN A 146 -3.15 9.93 -11.09
C ASN A 146 -4.42 10.79 -11.13
N THR A 147 -5.26 10.57 -12.14
CA THR A 147 -6.55 11.24 -12.27
C THR A 147 -7.46 10.92 -11.09
N TYR A 148 -7.53 9.66 -10.69
CA TYR A 148 -8.28 9.23 -9.51
C TYR A 148 -7.76 9.89 -8.22
N LYS A 149 -6.43 10.03 -8.05
CA LYS A 149 -5.85 10.77 -6.92
C LYS A 149 -6.33 12.23 -6.89
N ARG A 150 -6.38 12.91 -8.05
CA ARG A 150 -6.89 14.30 -8.14
C ARG A 150 -8.36 14.38 -7.73
N ILE A 151 -9.18 13.46 -8.22
CA ILE A 151 -10.60 13.36 -7.87
C ILE A 151 -10.76 13.12 -6.36
N LEU A 152 -9.98 12.21 -5.77
CA LEU A 152 -10.04 11.93 -4.33
C LEU A 152 -9.69 13.15 -3.47
N ILE A 153 -8.74 13.97 -3.91
CA ILE A 153 -8.36 15.23 -3.25
C ILE A 153 -9.49 16.24 -3.38
N GLN A 154 -10.02 16.45 -4.59
CA GLN A 154 -11.09 17.41 -4.86
C GLN A 154 -12.37 17.09 -4.08
N THR A 155 -12.70 15.81 -3.96
CA THR A 155 -13.94 15.33 -3.33
C THR A 155 -13.81 15.06 -1.84
N SER A 156 -12.58 15.09 -1.30
CA SER A 156 -12.24 14.63 0.05
C SER A 156 -12.73 13.21 0.36
N ALA A 157 -12.98 12.38 -0.66
CA ALA A 157 -13.55 11.04 -0.48
C ALA A 157 -12.62 10.10 0.32
N HIS A 158 -11.31 10.34 0.25
CA HIS A 158 -10.27 9.58 0.96
C HIS A 158 -10.17 9.91 2.46
N LEU A 159 -10.75 11.04 2.91
CA LEU A 159 -10.64 11.52 4.30
C LEU A 159 -11.82 11.09 5.17
N THR A 160 -11.60 11.01 6.48
CA THR A 160 -12.65 10.84 7.50
C THR A 160 -13.56 12.08 7.55
N SER A 161 -14.71 11.97 8.24
CA SER A 161 -15.63 13.11 8.41
C SER A 161 -14.93 14.36 8.98
N ASP A 162 -13.98 14.14 9.90
CA ASP A 162 -13.18 15.19 10.55
C ASP A 162 -12.04 15.73 9.68
N GLU A 163 -11.84 15.21 8.46
CA GLU A 163 -10.81 15.59 7.48
C GLU A 163 -9.34 15.45 7.92
N LYS A 164 -9.07 15.06 9.17
CA LYS A 164 -7.72 14.95 9.72
C LYS A 164 -6.99 13.67 9.33
N LYS A 165 -7.71 12.61 8.95
CA LYS A 165 -7.16 11.27 8.76
C LYS A 165 -7.69 10.65 7.49
N ILE A 166 -6.85 9.82 6.85
CA ILE A 166 -7.27 8.97 5.74
C ILE A 166 -8.13 7.84 6.29
N LYS A 167 -9.27 7.57 5.65
CA LYS A 167 -10.13 6.41 5.96
C LYS A 167 -9.31 5.12 5.81
N LYS A 168 -9.52 4.16 6.71
CA LYS A 168 -8.79 2.88 6.71
C LYS A 168 -9.73 1.70 6.45
N GLY A 169 -10.49 1.76 5.34
CA GLY A 169 -11.49 0.74 5.01
C GLY A 169 -11.11 -0.14 3.81
N GLY A 170 -11.21 -1.46 3.96
CA GLY A 170 -11.17 -2.43 2.85
C GLY A 170 -9.83 -2.61 2.12
N ASN A 171 -9.80 -3.53 1.16
CA ASN A 171 -8.59 -3.84 0.39
C ASN A 171 -8.11 -2.65 -0.46
N LYS A 172 -9.03 -1.83 -0.95
CA LYS A 172 -8.71 -0.61 -1.71
C LYS A 172 -7.87 0.38 -0.89
N PHE A 173 -8.06 0.43 0.43
CA PHE A 173 -7.17 1.22 1.29
C PHE A 173 -5.72 0.74 1.18
N ILE A 174 -5.51 -0.56 1.31
CA ILE A 174 -4.17 -1.16 1.34
C ILE A 174 -3.51 -1.06 -0.04
N ASP A 175 -4.25 -1.42 -1.08
CA ASP A 175 -3.70 -1.61 -2.43
C ASP A 175 -3.58 -0.28 -3.20
N ILE A 176 -4.43 0.71 -2.93
CA ILE A 176 -4.52 1.95 -3.73
C ILE A 176 -4.41 3.21 -2.88
N ILE A 177 -5.28 3.40 -1.89
CA ILE A 177 -5.36 4.69 -1.18
C ILE A 177 -4.10 4.97 -0.36
N LYS A 178 -3.59 3.97 0.39
CA LYS A 178 -2.39 4.12 1.23
C LYS A 178 -1.13 4.44 0.40
N PRO A 179 -0.85 3.75 -0.74
CA PRO A 179 0.23 4.15 -1.63
C PRO A 179 0.08 5.56 -2.23
N LEU A 180 -1.14 6.00 -2.54
CA LEU A 180 -1.39 7.33 -3.12
C LEU A 180 -1.18 8.47 -2.12
N PHE A 181 -1.41 8.20 -0.84
CA PHE A 181 -1.31 9.15 0.26
C PHE A 181 -0.40 8.58 1.37
N PRO A 182 0.92 8.49 1.11
CA PRO A 182 1.85 8.01 2.11
C PRO A 182 1.86 8.99 3.28
N SER A 183 1.26 8.59 4.40
CA SER A 183 1.43 9.33 5.65
C SER A 183 2.84 9.08 6.16
N GLY A 184 3.63 10.13 6.35
CA GLY A 184 4.88 10.05 7.08
C GLY A 184 4.58 9.54 8.48
N SER A 185 4.82 8.26 8.74
CA SER A 185 4.96 7.80 10.12
C SER A 185 6.27 8.40 10.59
N GLY A 186 6.20 9.50 11.36
CA GLY A 186 7.37 10.01 12.06
C GLY A 186 8.12 8.85 12.70
N LEU A 187 9.46 8.92 12.68
CA LEU A 187 10.31 7.95 13.37
C LEU A 187 9.87 7.90 14.84
N SER A 188 9.18 6.82 15.23
CA SER A 188 8.85 6.56 16.63
C SER A 188 10.10 6.03 17.33
N VAL A 189 11.11 6.88 17.50
CA VAL A 189 12.25 6.58 18.36
C VAL A 189 11.75 6.65 19.79
N LYS A 190 11.81 5.51 20.49
CA LYS A 190 11.58 5.47 21.93
C LYS A 190 12.76 6.21 22.55
N LEU A 191 12.54 7.44 23.02
CA LEU A 191 13.58 8.20 23.71
C LEU A 191 13.94 7.41 24.97
N GLN A 192 15.11 6.76 24.96
CA GLN A 192 15.66 6.19 26.17
C GLN A 192 16.01 7.40 27.05
N ASN A 193 15.28 7.59 28.15
CA ASN A 193 15.63 8.57 29.18
C ASN A 193 16.94 8.11 29.84
N LYS A 194 18.06 8.31 29.17
CA LYS A 194 19.38 8.20 29.79
C LYS A 194 19.50 9.43 30.68
N SER A 195 19.36 9.27 31.99
CA SER A 195 19.72 10.34 32.92
C SER A 195 21.19 10.65 32.67
N LEU A 196 21.48 11.83 32.13
CA LEU A 196 22.85 12.31 31.98
C LEU A 196 23.38 12.63 33.39
N VAL A 197 23.81 11.59 34.10
CA VAL A 197 24.58 11.74 35.32
C VAL A 197 26.03 11.89 34.87
N TYR A 198 26.62 13.05 35.15
CA TYR A 198 27.99 13.37 34.76
C TYR A 198 28.93 12.92 35.87
N TRP A 199 29.73 11.89 35.61
CA TRP A 199 30.68 11.35 36.57
C TRP A 199 32.07 11.93 36.31
N ASN A 200 32.62 12.65 37.27
CA ASN A 200 33.92 13.31 37.13
C ASN A 200 35.10 12.43 37.56
N ASP A 201 34.85 11.36 38.31
CA ASP A 201 35.87 10.43 38.81
C ASP A 201 35.53 8.99 38.39
N PRO A 202 36.42 8.30 37.64
CA PRO A 202 36.27 6.88 37.34
C PRO A 202 36.06 5.96 38.55
N ASN A 203 36.56 6.33 39.73
CA ASN A 203 36.36 5.52 40.94
C ASN A 203 34.89 5.51 41.37
N GLU A 204 34.16 6.61 41.17
CA GLU A 204 32.72 6.71 41.46
C GLU A 204 31.91 5.78 40.55
N LEU A 205 32.30 5.67 39.27
CA LEU A 205 31.69 4.75 38.32
C LEU A 205 31.88 3.28 38.75
N VAL A 206 33.08 2.93 39.22
CA VAL A 206 33.40 1.58 39.67
C VAL A 206 32.63 1.23 40.95
N GLU A 207 32.56 2.14 41.93
CA GLU A 207 31.78 1.92 43.16
C GLU A 207 30.27 1.83 42.88
N ARG A 208 29.76 2.68 41.98
CA ARG A 208 28.36 2.61 41.53
C ARG A 208 28.07 1.28 40.82
N LEU A 209 28.95 0.86 39.91
CA LEU A 209 28.83 -0.43 39.22
C LEU A 209 28.83 -1.60 40.21
N ARG A 210 29.72 -1.57 41.21
CA ARG A 210 29.78 -2.59 42.27
C ARG A 210 28.46 -2.68 43.04
N LEU A 211 27.87 -1.54 43.39
CA LEU A 211 26.58 -1.47 44.08
C LEU A 211 25.44 -2.02 43.21
N LEU A 212 25.42 -1.68 41.91
CA LEU A 212 24.41 -2.17 40.98
C LEU A 212 24.51 -3.69 40.76
N LEU A 213 25.72 -4.23 40.63
CA LEU A 213 25.94 -5.67 40.52
C LEU A 213 25.52 -6.42 41.79
N ALA A 214 25.78 -5.85 42.97
CA ALA A 214 25.29 -6.42 44.23
C ALA A 214 23.76 -6.41 44.32
N SER A 215 23.11 -5.33 43.89
CA SER A 215 21.65 -5.25 43.85
C SER A 215 21.04 -6.20 42.81
N GLN A 216 21.68 -6.37 41.65
CA GLN A 216 21.28 -7.36 40.64
C GLN A 216 21.44 -8.79 41.14
N ALA A 217 22.52 -9.09 41.87
CA ALA A 217 22.73 -10.39 42.51
C ALA A 217 21.67 -10.68 43.59
N ALA A 218 21.13 -9.64 44.24
CA ALA A 218 19.99 -9.73 45.16
C ALA A 218 18.63 -9.86 44.45
N GLY A 219 18.59 -9.91 43.12
CA GLY A 219 17.38 -10.17 42.32
C GLY A 219 16.75 -8.94 41.64
N ASN A 220 17.37 -7.76 41.71
CA ASN A 220 16.83 -6.58 41.05
C ASN A 220 17.20 -6.56 39.55
N THR A 221 16.22 -6.78 38.67
CA THR A 221 16.42 -6.84 37.21
C THR A 221 16.23 -5.49 36.49
N GLY A 222 15.85 -4.42 37.21
CA GLY A 222 15.59 -3.10 36.63
C GLY A 222 16.84 -2.24 36.39
N LEU A 223 18.03 -2.77 36.65
CA LEU A 223 19.29 -2.00 36.70
C LEU A 223 20.14 -2.10 35.43
N SER A 224 19.74 -2.92 34.45
CA SER A 224 20.54 -3.24 33.27
C SER A 224 20.91 -2.02 32.41
N ASN A 225 20.02 -1.03 32.32
CA ASN A 225 20.27 0.18 31.53
C ASN A 225 21.35 1.07 32.16
N GLU A 226 21.37 1.16 33.49
CA GLU A 226 22.37 1.95 34.22
C GLU A 226 23.73 1.26 34.18
N ILE A 227 23.75 -0.07 34.36
CA ILE A 227 24.96 -0.88 34.20
C ILE A 227 25.54 -0.71 32.80
N LEU A 228 24.72 -0.79 31.75
CA LEU A 228 25.16 -0.58 30.37
C LEU A 228 25.70 0.85 30.15
N SER A 229 25.05 1.86 30.73
CA SER A 229 25.52 3.25 30.65
C SER A 229 26.90 3.44 31.27
N ILE A 230 27.16 2.82 32.44
CA ILE A 230 28.47 2.90 33.11
C ILE A 230 29.54 2.16 32.30
N TYR A 231 29.23 1.00 31.72
CA TYR A 231 30.15 0.29 30.84
C TYR A 231 30.54 1.12 29.61
N GLU A 232 29.58 1.81 28.99
CA GLU A 232 29.87 2.71 27.87
C GLU A 232 30.80 3.85 28.30
N GLU A 233 30.56 4.47 29.46
CA GLU A 233 31.38 5.58 29.95
C GLU A 233 32.81 5.16 30.32
N LEU A 234 32.97 4.00 30.97
CA LEU A 234 34.29 3.41 31.24
C LEU A 234 35.04 3.04 29.95
N TYR A 235 34.32 2.63 28.91
CA TYR A 235 34.90 2.32 27.61
C TYR A 235 35.35 3.59 26.87
N GLU A 236 34.51 4.63 26.83
CA GLU A 236 34.86 5.93 26.23
C GLU A 236 36.02 6.61 26.96
N ALA A 237 36.12 6.44 28.29
CA ALA A 237 37.26 6.89 29.08
C ALA A 237 38.56 6.08 28.82
N GLY A 238 38.49 5.01 28.03
CA GLY A 238 39.63 4.14 27.70
C GLY A 238 40.10 3.24 28.85
N LEU A 239 39.30 3.10 29.90
CA LEU A 239 39.64 2.31 31.10
C LEU A 239 39.35 0.82 30.92
N ILE A 240 38.43 0.48 30.03
CA ILE A 240 38.09 -0.90 29.68
C ILE A 240 38.08 -1.11 28.17
N LYS A 241 38.28 -2.36 27.73
CA LYS A 241 38.22 -2.75 26.31
C LYS A 241 36.94 -3.50 26.03
N ARG A 242 36.27 -3.19 24.92
CA ARG A 242 35.12 -3.95 24.44
C ARG A 242 35.57 -5.35 24.03
N ILE A 243 35.04 -6.37 24.70
CA ILE A 243 35.24 -7.76 24.30
C ILE A 243 34.27 -8.04 23.13
N PRO A 244 34.75 -8.37 21.92
CA PRO A 244 33.86 -8.70 20.82
C PRO A 244 33.17 -10.04 21.10
N ASN A 245 31.84 -10.05 21.05
CA ASN A 245 30.95 -11.22 21.07
C ASN A 245 30.74 -11.91 22.43
N VAL A 246 30.18 -11.19 23.39
CA VAL A 246 29.29 -11.76 24.41
C VAL A 246 27.94 -11.07 24.32
#